data_AF-A0A3S5A3W2-F1
#
_entry.id   AF-A0A3S5A3W2-F1
#
_cell.length_a   1.000
_cell.length_b   1.000
_cell.length_c   1.000
_cell.angle_alpha   90.00
_cell.angle_beta   90.00
_cell.angle_gamma   90.00
#
_symmetry.space_group_name_H-M   'P 1'
#
loop_
_entity.id
_entity.type
_entity.pdbx_description
1 polymer ?
#
loop_
_entity_poly.entity_id
_entity_poly.type
_entity_poly.pdbx_seq_one_letter_code
_entity_poly.pdbx_strand_id
1 'polypeptide(L)' 'MDPEAFMAMVAKDAEERAARRAKSRQSAAKLKERANTFYKVGDWQRAIDLYSQAIEVCRDWNVLYSNRAQAKLL' A
#
# COMPACT_ATOMS: atom_id res chain seq x y z
N MET A 1 -17.59 -26.68 -22.58
CA MET A 1 -17.10 -25.87 -21.44
C MET A 1 -18.34 -25.34 -20.75
N ASP A 2 -18.53 -25.65 -19.47
CA ASP A 2 -19.70 -25.18 -18.72
C ASP A 2 -19.49 -23.71 -18.32
N PRO A 3 -20.34 -22.77 -18.78
CA PRO A 3 -20.22 -21.35 -18.46
C PRO A 3 -20.25 -21.08 -16.94
N GLU A 4 -21.01 -21.86 -16.17
CA GLU A 4 -21.13 -21.67 -14.72
C GLU A 4 -19.82 -21.97 -14.02
N ALA A 5 -19.17 -23.08 -14.37
CA ALA A 5 -17.86 -23.45 -13.85
C ALA A 5 -16.78 -22.39 -14.15
N PHE A 6 -16.80 -21.77 -15.35
CA PHE A 6 -15.88 -20.69 -15.69
C PHE A 6 -16.13 -19.45 -14.83
N MET A 7 -17.38 -19.02 -14.68
CA MET A 7 -17.73 -17.85 -13.88
C MET A 7 -17.38 -18.04 -12.40
N ALA A 8 -17.60 -19.23 -11.84
CA ALA A 8 -17.20 -19.56 -10.48
C ALA A 8 -15.68 -19.46 -10.27
N MET A 9 -14.88 -19.93 -11.25
CA MET A 9 -13.43 -19.83 -11.20
C MET A 9 -12.94 -18.36 -11.27
N VAL A 10 -13.52 -17.56 -12.16
CA VAL A 10 -13.20 -16.13 -12.29
C VAL A 10 -13.57 -15.36 -11.01
N ALA A 11 -14.73 -15.65 -10.42
CA ALA A 11 -15.16 -15.05 -9.16
C ALA A 11 -14.16 -15.36 -8.03
N LYS A 12 -13.76 -16.62 -7.89
CA LYS A 12 -12.76 -17.05 -6.89
C LYS A 12 -11.42 -16.33 -7.07
N ASP A 13 -10.88 -16.26 -8.29
CA ASP A 13 -9.64 -15.53 -8.56
C ASP A 13 -9.78 -14.02 -8.25
N ALA A 14 -10.93 -13.42 -8.53
CA ALA A 14 -11.22 -12.03 -8.18
C ALA A 14 -11.20 -11.79 -6.66
N GLU A 15 -11.81 -12.69 -5.88
CA GLU A 15 -11.79 -12.66 -4.42
C GLU A 15 -10.37 -12.80 -3.87
N GLU A 16 -9.59 -13.77 -4.37
CA GLU A 16 -8.20 -13.96 -3.96
C GLU A 16 -7.33 -12.73 -4.25
N ARG A 17 -7.49 -12.12 -5.44
CA ARG A 17 -6.81 -10.87 -5.79
C ARG A 17 -7.24 -9.70 -4.89
N ALA A 18 -8.52 -9.61 -4.55
CA ALA A 18 -9.02 -8.59 -3.62
C ALA A 18 -8.42 -8.78 -2.21
N ALA A 19 -8.39 -10.01 -1.70
CA ALA A 19 -7.79 -10.33 -0.40
C ALA A 19 -6.28 -10.02 -0.37
N ARG A 20 -5.54 -10.38 -1.43
CA ARG A 20 -4.11 -10.03 -1.56
C ARG A 20 -3.88 -8.52 -1.53
N ARG A 21 -4.70 -7.74 -2.25
CA ARG A 21 -4.64 -6.27 -2.25
C ARG A 21 -4.96 -5.69 -0.88
N ALA A 22 -6.00 -6.19 -0.21
CA ALA A 22 -6.36 -5.74 1.14
C ALA A 22 -5.24 -6.00 2.15
N LYS A 23 -4.59 -7.16 2.09
CA LYS A 23 -3.44 -7.50 2.94
C LYS A 23 -2.23 -6.59 2.67
N SER A 24 -1.88 -6.37 1.40
CA SER A 24 -0.85 -5.42 1.01
C SER A 24 -1.15 -4.01 1.54
N ARG A 25 -2.40 -3.55 1.38
CA ARG A 25 -2.87 -2.25 1.87
C ARG A 25 -2.72 -2.11 3.38
N GLN A 26 -3.05 -3.15 4.14
CA GLN A 26 -2.91 -3.16 5.59
C GLN A 26 -1.44 -3.07 6.02
N SER A 27 -0.55 -3.81 5.37
CA SER A 27 0.90 -3.75 5.64
C SER A 27 1.48 -2.37 5.31
N ALA A 28 1.14 -1.81 4.15
CA ALA A 28 1.55 -0.47 3.77
C ALA A 28 1.01 0.61 4.72
N ALA A 29 -0.20 0.43 5.27
CA ALA A 29 -0.80 1.36 6.22
C ALA A 29 0.02 1.46 7.50
N LYS A 30 0.51 0.33 8.02
CA LYS A 30 1.39 0.29 9.20
C LYS A 30 2.71 1.04 8.96
N LEU A 31 3.32 0.85 7.79
CA LEU A 31 4.54 1.56 7.40
C LEU A 31 4.28 3.08 7.28
N LYS A 32 3.17 3.46 6.65
CA LYS A 32 2.74 4.86 6.52
C LYS A 32 2.51 5.51 7.89
N GLU A 33 1.85 4.84 8.84
CA GLU A 33 1.65 5.42 10.18
C GLU A 33 2.98 5.60 10.92
N ARG A 34 3.91 4.65 10.80
CA ARG A 34 5.27 4.82 11.37
C ARG A 34 6.01 5.98 10.69
N ALA A 35 5.89 6.13 9.38
CA ALA A 35 6.45 7.25 8.64
C ALA A 35 5.87 8.59 9.11
N ASN A 36 4.54 8.65 9.32
CA ASN A 36 3.85 9.82 9.87
C ASN A 36 4.39 10.20 11.26
N THR A 37 4.74 9.23 12.11
CA THR A 37 5.34 9.50 13.42
C THR A 37 6.70 10.17 13.28
N PHE A 38 7.59 9.66 12.41
CA PHE A 38 8.90 10.27 12.17
C PHE A 38 8.78 11.65 11.52
N TYR A 39 7.84 11.79 10.58
CA TYR A 39 7.51 13.06 9.96
C TYR A 39 7.10 14.09 11.03
N LYS A 40 6.20 13.76 11.96
CA LYS A 40 5.77 14.72 12.99
C LYS A 40 6.90 15.19 13.92
N VAL A 41 7.93 14.38 14.14
CA VAL A 41 9.08 14.76 14.98
C VAL A 41 10.22 15.41 14.20
N GLY A 42 10.05 15.63 12.90
CA GLY A 42 11.04 16.28 12.03
C GLY A 42 12.14 15.36 11.49
N ASP A 43 12.01 14.05 11.69
CA ASP A 43 12.94 13.06 11.14
C ASP A 43 12.49 12.67 9.72
N TRP A 44 12.70 13.60 8.78
CA TRP A 44 12.22 13.51 7.41
C TRP A 44 12.85 12.35 6.64
N GLN A 45 14.14 12.08 6.88
CA GLN A 45 14.85 11.00 6.20
C GLN A 45 14.24 9.64 6.53
N ARG A 46 13.98 9.35 7.81
CA ARG A 46 13.32 8.09 8.19
C ARG A 46 11.88 8.02 7.68
N ALA A 47 11.17 9.15 7.63
CA ALA A 47 9.84 9.19 7.03
C ALA A 47 9.89 8.82 5.54
N ILE A 48 10.84 9.37 4.77
CA ILE A 48 11.04 9.07 3.34
C ILE A 48 11.32 7.58 3.12
N ASP A 49 12.18 6.98 3.94
CA ASP A 49 12.54 5.56 3.84
C ASP A 49 11.32 4.67 4.09
N LEU A 50 10.54 4.98 5.13
CA LEU A 50 9.33 4.23 5.47
C LEU A 50 8.22 4.40 4.44
N TYR A 51 8.03 5.60 3.87
CA TYR A 51 7.10 5.78 2.76
C TYR A 51 7.54 5.00 1.52
N SER A 52 8.84 4.94 1.25
CA SER A 52 9.38 4.16 0.13
C SER A 52 9.14 2.66 0.33
N GLN A 53 9.35 2.13 1.54
CA GLN A 53 8.98 0.75 1.88
C GLN A 53 7.47 0.52 1.72
N ALA A 54 6.63 1.47 2.14
CA ALA A 54 5.18 1.36 1.98
C ALA A 54 4.76 1.30 0.50
N ILE A 55 5.44 2.05 -0.37
CA ILE A 55 5.22 2.06 -1.83
C ILE A 55 5.56 0.70 -2.44
N GLU A 56 6.68 0.08 -2.04
CA GLU A 56 7.04 -1.26 -2.53
C GLU A 56 5.98 -2.32 -2.17
N VAL A 57 5.32 -2.15 -1.01
CA VAL A 57 4.22 -3.04 -0.59
C VAL A 57 2.93 -2.75 -1.35
N CYS A 58 2.56 -1.48 -1.55
CA CYS A 58 1.28 -1.04 -2.14
C CYS A 58 1.50 0.10 -3.15
N ARG A 59 1.91 -0.26 -4.36
CA ARG A 59 2.34 0.69 -5.41
C ARG A 59 1.22 1.58 -5.95
N ASP A 60 -0.03 1.14 -5.82
CA ASP A 60 -1.24 1.85 -6.27
C ASP A 60 -1.81 2.81 -5.20
N TRP A 61 -1.12 2.99 -4.07
CA TRP A 61 -1.54 3.94 -3.05
C TRP A 61 -0.91 5.32 -3.26
N ASN A 62 -1.58 6.16 -4.04
CA ASN A 62 -1.18 7.53 -4.36
C ASN A 62 -0.74 8.38 -3.13
N VAL A 63 -1.45 8.28 -1.99
CA VAL A 63 -1.15 9.04 -0.76
C VAL A 63 0.31 8.83 -0.30
N LEU A 64 0.88 7.63 -0.49
CA LEU A 64 2.26 7.36 -0.08
C LEU A 64 3.27 8.21 -0.86
N TYR A 65 3.01 8.46 -2.14
CA TYR A 65 3.86 9.29 -2.98
C TYR A 65 3.75 10.76 -2.58
N SER A 66 2.53 11.25 -2.33
CA SER A 66 2.30 12.63 -1.88
C SER A 66 2.99 12.90 -0.55
N ASN A 67 2.84 12.00 0.43
CA ASN A 67 3.47 12.18 1.74
C ASN A 67 5.00 12.09 1.66
N ARG A 68 5.54 11.17 0.83
CA ARG A 68 6.99 11.10 0.59
C ARG A 68 7.52 12.36 -0.09
N ALA A 69 6.78 12.91 -1.06
CA ALA A 69 7.17 14.15 -1.72
C ALA A 69 7.18 15.30 -0.71
N GLN A 70 6.18 15.40 0.16
CA GLN A 70 6.13 16.39 1.22
C GLN A 70 7.34 16.27 2.17
N ALA A 71 7.69 15.05 2.58
CA ALA A 71 8.86 14.80 3.42
C ALA A 71 10.20 15.17 2.75
N LYS A 72 10.27 15.20 1.41
CA LYS A 72 11.47 15.64 0.67
C LYS A 72 11.59 17.16 0.54
N LEU A 73 10.51 17.90 0.80
CA LEU A 73 10.46 19.35 0.69
C LEU A 73 10.77 20.07 2.02
N LEU A 74 10.85 19.33 3.12
CA LEU A 74 11.13 19.82 4.48
C LEU A 74 12.52 19.39 4.93
#